data_AF-A0A369WWD0-F1
#
_entry.id   AF-A0A369WWD0-F1
#
_cell.length_a   1.000
_cell.length_b   1.000
_cell.length_c   1.000
_cell.angle_alpha   90.00
_cell.angle_beta   90.00
_cell.angle_gamma   90.00
#
_symmetry.space_group_name_H-M   'P 1'
#
loop_
_entity.id
_entity.type
_entity.pdbx_description
1 polymer ?
#
loop_
_entity_poly.entity_id
_entity_poly.type
_entity_poly.pdbx_seq_one_letter_code
_entity_poly.pdbx_strand_id
1 'polypeptide(L)'
;MMFHIRYRIAALLALAAVLLTGCTDGDPRVAVHALSGQTMGTSYHIKVVASEELDKANLQQRIQAVLDRIEARMSTYREDSELSRFNRLQGQDWFDVSDETAAVVSLAQTISDQTQGAFDATVGPLVNLWGFGPDPRIHNAPDSALIDERMQQIGYQAVQVRQQPPSLSKQQSRSLDLSAIAKGYAVDQLAELLANEFDGFMVEVGGELRLHGNKPGDKPWRIAIERPDVGSRKLQQVIEVGDNAIATSGDYRNYFEQDGVRFSHTIDPKTGRPIRHRLASVTVVDPSCARADAFATAMMVLGDEKGLALATELGLNVFFIVKSDEGFVEKHTPGFERFIKSPN
;
A
#
# COMPACT_ATOMS: atom_id res chain seq x y z
N MET A 1 19.30 -83.92 13.08
CA MET A 1 20.63 -84.37 12.66
C MET A 1 21.46 -83.13 12.30
N MET A 2 22.45 -82.77 13.16
CA MET A 2 23.69 -81.98 12.87
C MET A 2 23.55 -80.55 12.27
N PHE A 3 24.12 -79.42 12.73
CA PHE A 3 25.32 -78.98 13.49
C PHE A 3 25.00 -77.58 14.12
N HIS A 4 25.20 -77.25 15.41
CA HIS A 4 26.38 -76.66 16.09
C HIS A 4 27.24 -75.61 15.34
N ILE A 5 27.33 -74.38 15.90
CA ILE A 5 28.49 -73.44 16.08
C ILE A 5 27.92 -72.16 16.77
N ARG A 6 28.13 -71.83 18.06
CA ARG A 6 29.30 -71.26 18.80
C ARG A 6 29.75 -69.88 18.26
N TYR A 7 30.09 -68.81 18.99
CA TYR A 7 30.14 -68.34 20.39
C TYR A 7 30.65 -66.87 20.33
N ARG A 8 30.32 -66.04 21.36
CA ARG A 8 31.01 -64.78 21.80
C ARG A 8 30.75 -63.53 20.93
N ILE A 9 30.46 -62.35 21.49
CA ILE A 9 31.24 -61.56 22.45
C ILE A 9 30.31 -60.72 23.33
N ALA A 10 30.53 -60.76 24.64
CA ALA A 10 30.06 -59.77 25.60
C ALA A 10 30.97 -58.54 25.56
N ALA A 11 30.40 -57.34 25.59
CA ALA A 11 30.75 -56.27 26.54
C ALA A 11 30.43 -54.87 26.00
N LEU A 12 29.92 -54.05 26.93
CA LEU A 12 30.27 -52.65 27.16
C LEU A 12 29.58 -51.53 26.34
N LEU A 13 29.13 -50.56 27.15
CA LEU A 13 28.93 -49.13 26.87
C LEU A 13 27.54 -48.77 26.34
N ALA A 14 26.60 -48.39 27.21
CA ALA A 14 26.51 -47.06 27.82
C ALA A 14 26.30 -45.95 26.77
N LEU A 15 25.19 -45.24 26.97
CA LEU A 15 25.04 -43.83 26.64
C LEU A 15 25.01 -43.47 25.14
N ALA A 16 23.81 -43.54 24.56
CA ALA A 16 23.43 -42.60 23.51
C ALA A 16 21.90 -42.49 23.48
N ALA A 17 21.31 -41.95 24.56
CA ALA A 17 20.12 -41.13 24.39
C ALA A 17 20.59 -39.90 23.63
N VAL A 18 20.67 -40.02 22.30
CA VAL A 18 20.81 -38.86 21.42
C VAL A 18 19.49 -38.12 21.55
N LEU A 19 19.48 -37.18 22.49
CA LEU A 19 18.61 -36.03 22.43
C LEU A 19 18.80 -35.45 21.03
N LEU A 20 17.84 -35.72 20.16
CA LEU A 20 17.60 -34.94 18.96
C LEU A 20 17.14 -33.56 19.42
N THR A 21 18.05 -32.78 20.01
CA THR A 21 17.95 -31.32 20.02
C THR A 21 18.16 -30.90 18.58
N GLY A 22 17.09 -30.97 17.79
CA GLY A 22 17.03 -30.20 16.57
C GLY A 22 17.28 -28.75 16.96
N CYS A 23 18.36 -28.18 16.45
CA CYS A 23 18.59 -26.74 16.47
C CYS A 23 17.42 -26.10 15.71
N THR A 24 16.36 -25.75 16.44
CA THR A 24 15.50 -24.64 16.03
C THR A 24 16.34 -23.39 16.26
N ASP A 25 16.88 -22.81 15.19
CA ASP A 25 17.72 -21.61 15.20
C ASP A 25 16.96 -20.34 15.64
N GLY A 26 16.35 -20.36 16.82
CA GLY A 26 15.67 -19.20 17.41
C GLY A 26 15.40 -19.45 18.89
N ASP A 27 15.43 -18.39 19.70
CA ASP A 27 14.92 -18.47 21.07
C ASP A 27 13.45 -18.92 21.01
N PRO A 28 13.09 -20.11 21.53
CA PRO A 28 11.72 -20.64 21.45
C PRO A 28 10.70 -19.74 22.15
N ARG A 29 11.14 -18.72 22.91
CA ARG A 29 10.30 -17.73 23.58
C ARG A 29 9.86 -16.58 22.66
N VAL A 30 10.43 -16.44 21.45
CA VAL A 30 10.09 -15.37 20.51
C VAL A 30 9.27 -15.91 19.35
N ALA A 31 8.05 -15.40 19.19
CA ALA A 31 7.08 -15.86 18.21
C ALA A 31 6.55 -14.70 17.36
N VAL A 32 5.97 -15.04 16.20
CA VAL A 32 5.22 -14.09 15.37
C VAL A 32 3.78 -14.06 15.84
N HIS A 33 3.34 -12.92 16.38
CA HIS A 33 1.97 -12.68 16.75
C HIS A 33 1.25 -11.92 15.64
N ALA A 34 0.04 -12.37 15.29
CA ALA A 34 -0.80 -11.72 14.28
C ALA A 34 -1.98 -11.00 14.94
N LEU A 35 -2.25 -9.80 14.45
CA LEU A 35 -3.38 -8.95 14.78
C LEU A 35 -4.09 -8.57 13.47
N SER A 36 -5.41 -8.42 13.52
CA SER A 36 -6.19 -8.03 12.35
C SER A 36 -7.47 -7.33 12.74
N GLY A 37 -8.00 -6.51 11.85
CA GLY A 37 -9.25 -5.80 12.03
C GLY A 37 -9.72 -5.15 10.75
N GLN A 38 -10.67 -4.22 10.86
CA GLN A 38 -11.23 -3.46 9.73
C GLN A 38 -10.96 -1.97 9.94
N THR A 39 -10.73 -1.25 8.84
CA THR A 39 -10.51 0.20 8.81
C THR A 39 -10.59 0.70 7.36
N MET A 40 -10.94 1.96 7.12
CA MET A 40 -10.86 2.59 5.79
C MET A 40 -11.55 1.80 4.66
N GLY A 41 -12.66 1.12 4.98
CA GLY A 41 -13.39 0.27 4.03
C GLY A 41 -12.67 -1.03 3.62
N THR A 42 -11.62 -1.42 4.33
CA THR A 42 -10.80 -2.62 4.09
C THR A 42 -10.37 -3.27 5.41
N SER A 43 -9.48 -4.26 5.35
CA SER A 43 -8.85 -4.90 6.51
C SER A 43 -7.41 -4.43 6.73
N TYR A 44 -6.93 -4.61 7.95
CA TYR A 44 -5.50 -4.57 8.27
C TYR A 44 -5.04 -5.92 8.81
N HIS A 45 -3.77 -6.24 8.56
CA HIS A 45 -3.07 -7.41 9.09
C HIS A 45 -1.69 -7.01 9.59
N ILE A 46 -1.48 -7.07 10.91
CA ILE A 46 -0.21 -6.72 11.54
C ILE A 46 0.42 -7.97 12.12
N LYS A 47 1.71 -8.17 11.85
CA LYS A 47 2.53 -9.21 12.47
C LYS A 47 3.64 -8.55 13.26
N VAL A 48 3.84 -8.97 14.50
CA VAL A 48 4.94 -8.50 15.36
C VAL A 48 5.74 -9.68 15.88
N VAL A 49 7.04 -9.50 16.00
CA VAL A 49 7.97 -10.46 16.59
C VAL A 49 8.15 -10.07 18.06
N ALA A 50 7.64 -10.89 18.96
CA ALA A 50 7.63 -10.60 20.40
C ALA A 50 7.73 -11.87 21.23
N SER A 51 7.98 -11.70 22.53
CA SER A 51 7.88 -12.81 23.48
C SER A 51 6.44 -13.37 23.57
N GLU A 52 6.25 -14.55 24.14
CA GLU A 52 4.92 -15.16 24.26
C GLU A 52 3.91 -14.34 25.09
N GLU A 53 4.37 -13.47 25.99
CA GLU A 53 3.55 -12.70 26.94
C GLU A 53 3.01 -11.37 26.38
N LEU A 54 2.84 -11.25 25.05
CA LEU A 54 2.30 -10.03 24.44
C LEU A 54 0.84 -9.78 24.84
N ASP A 55 0.55 -8.63 25.43
CA ASP A 55 -0.82 -8.14 25.63
C ASP A 55 -1.42 -7.67 24.29
N LYS A 56 -1.95 -8.64 23.54
CA LYS A 56 -2.59 -8.39 22.23
C LYS A 56 -3.79 -7.48 22.32
N ALA A 57 -4.53 -7.50 23.44
CA ALA A 57 -5.74 -6.70 23.58
C ALA A 57 -5.38 -5.21 23.70
N ASN A 58 -4.38 -4.89 24.53
CA ASN A 58 -3.86 -3.52 24.63
C ASN A 58 -3.28 -3.03 23.30
N LEU A 59 -2.48 -3.85 22.64
CA LEU A 59 -1.88 -3.50 21.35
C LEU A 59 -2.95 -3.25 20.27
N GLN A 60 -3.95 -4.13 20.17
CA GLN A 60 -5.08 -3.96 19.25
C GLN A 60 -5.81 -2.63 19.49
N GLN A 61 -6.06 -2.26 20.75
CA GLN A 61 -6.71 -0.99 21.09
C GLN A 61 -5.89 0.22 20.62
N ARG A 62 -4.56 0.18 20.79
CA ARG A 62 -3.66 1.25 20.35
C ARG A 62 -3.59 1.35 18.82
N ILE A 63 -3.53 0.21 18.12
CA ILE A 63 -3.60 0.14 16.65
C ILE A 63 -4.91 0.77 16.17
N GLN A 64 -6.04 0.34 16.73
CA GLN A 64 -7.35 0.87 16.34
C GLN A 64 -7.45 2.38 16.61
N ALA A 65 -6.92 2.87 17.72
CA ALA A 65 -6.92 4.30 18.03
C ALA A 65 -6.14 5.13 16.99
N VAL A 66 -5.02 4.61 16.45
CA VAL A 66 -4.29 5.28 15.36
C VAL A 66 -5.13 5.31 14.08
N LEU A 67 -5.75 4.18 13.72
CA LEU A 67 -6.57 4.06 12.52
C LEU A 67 -7.81 4.97 12.57
N ASP A 68 -8.56 4.93 13.68
CA ASP A 68 -9.76 5.76 13.89
C ASP A 68 -9.42 7.25 13.84
N ARG A 69 -8.27 7.64 14.40
CA ARG A 69 -7.75 9.01 14.37
C ARG A 69 -7.50 9.48 12.94
N ILE A 70 -6.89 8.64 12.10
CA ILE A 70 -6.62 8.97 10.69
C ILE A 70 -7.93 9.02 9.90
N GLU A 71 -8.88 8.11 10.14
CA GLU A 71 -10.20 8.16 9.50
C GLU A 71 -10.96 9.44 9.86
N ALA A 72 -10.94 9.85 11.14
CA ALA A 72 -11.53 11.11 11.59
C ALA A 72 -10.88 12.35 10.96
N ARG A 73 -9.67 12.24 10.44
CA ARG A 73 -8.95 13.35 9.76
C ARG A 73 -9.16 13.33 8.26
N MET A 74 -8.95 12.18 7.62
CA MET A 74 -8.71 12.12 6.16
C MET A 74 -9.78 11.36 5.37
N SER A 75 -10.80 10.79 6.01
CA SER A 75 -11.85 10.05 5.30
C SER A 75 -12.79 10.97 4.52
N THR A 76 -13.01 10.69 3.24
CA THR A 76 -14.05 11.35 2.40
C THR A 76 -15.45 10.77 2.64
N TYR A 77 -15.55 9.59 3.29
CA TYR A 77 -16.81 8.92 3.60
C TYR A 77 -17.43 9.38 4.93
N ARG A 78 -16.61 9.97 5.81
CA ARG A 78 -17.06 10.54 7.08
C ARG A 78 -17.41 12.00 6.90
N GLU A 79 -18.67 12.37 7.09
CA GLU A 79 -19.11 13.76 6.98
C GLU A 79 -18.43 14.69 7.99
N ASP A 80 -18.11 14.18 9.17
CA ASP A 80 -17.50 14.91 10.28
C ASP A 80 -15.97 15.00 10.19
N SER A 81 -15.33 14.37 9.20
CA SER A 81 -13.87 14.37 9.11
C SER A 81 -13.31 15.77 8.85
N GLU A 82 -12.05 15.98 9.23
CA GLU A 82 -11.34 17.22 8.93
C GLU A 82 -11.31 17.52 7.43
N LEU A 83 -11.00 16.53 6.59
CA LEU A 83 -10.99 16.64 5.13
C LEU A 83 -12.38 16.95 4.56
N SER A 84 -13.42 16.28 5.03
CA SER A 84 -14.80 16.53 4.57
C SER A 84 -15.28 17.93 4.95
N ARG A 85 -14.93 18.41 6.15
CA ARG A 85 -15.21 19.80 6.57
C ARG A 85 -14.49 20.80 5.67
N PHE A 86 -13.19 20.59 5.39
CA PHE A 86 -12.44 21.41 4.44
C PHE A 86 -13.06 21.39 3.04
N ASN A 87 -13.50 20.22 2.56
CA ASN A 87 -14.11 20.06 1.24
C ASN A 87 -15.41 20.86 1.08
N ARG A 88 -16.20 21.04 2.15
CA ARG A 88 -17.44 21.82 2.12
C ARG A 88 -17.23 23.33 2.11
N LEU A 89 -16.05 23.83 2.45
CA LEU A 89 -15.77 25.27 2.44
C LEU A 89 -15.90 25.85 1.03
N GLN A 90 -16.56 27.00 0.96
CA GLN A 90 -16.78 27.77 -0.28
C GLN A 90 -15.86 28.99 -0.37
N GLY A 91 -15.18 29.34 0.73
CA GLY A 91 -14.24 30.47 0.81
C GLY A 91 -12.81 30.07 0.47
N GLN A 92 -11.95 31.08 0.33
CA GLN A 92 -10.50 30.93 0.14
C GLN A 92 -9.72 31.13 1.45
N ASP A 93 -10.44 31.27 2.57
CA ASP A 93 -9.83 31.45 3.87
C ASP A 93 -9.03 30.22 4.28
N TRP A 94 -8.00 30.45 5.10
CA TRP A 94 -7.25 29.37 5.72
C TRP A 94 -8.15 28.62 6.71
N PHE A 95 -8.16 27.30 6.56
CA PHE A 95 -8.83 26.38 7.46
C PHE A 95 -7.79 25.63 8.26
N ASP A 96 -7.87 25.74 9.58
CA ASP A 96 -6.97 25.03 10.48
C ASP A 96 -7.19 23.52 10.39
N VAL A 97 -6.09 22.79 10.31
CA VAL A 97 -6.07 21.33 10.22
C VAL A 97 -5.06 20.76 11.21
N SER A 98 -5.09 19.46 11.43
CA SER A 98 -4.05 18.76 12.16
C SER A 98 -2.72 18.77 11.40
N ASP A 99 -1.60 18.64 12.14
CA ASP A 99 -0.26 18.49 11.56
C ASP A 99 -0.20 17.31 10.58
N GLU A 100 -0.91 16.22 10.88
CA GLU A 100 -0.97 15.04 10.01
C GLU A 100 -1.63 15.35 8.67
N THR A 101 -2.78 16.01 8.66
CA THR A 101 -3.45 16.40 7.41
C THR A 101 -2.59 17.38 6.63
N ALA A 102 -1.96 18.37 7.28
CA ALA A 102 -1.06 19.29 6.61
C ALA A 102 0.15 18.56 6.00
N ALA A 103 0.73 17.59 6.71
CA ALA A 103 1.85 16.79 6.21
C ALA A 103 1.46 15.94 4.99
N VAL A 104 0.32 15.25 5.04
CA VAL A 104 -0.16 14.42 3.92
C VAL A 104 -0.50 15.27 2.70
N VAL A 105 -1.18 16.42 2.88
CA VAL A 105 -1.48 17.32 1.77
C VAL A 105 -0.21 17.94 1.19
N SER A 106 0.79 18.26 2.03
CA SER A 106 2.08 18.76 1.56
C SER A 106 2.85 17.71 0.75
N LEU A 107 2.83 16.44 1.17
CA LEU A 107 3.41 15.34 0.39
C LEU A 107 2.65 15.15 -0.93
N ALA A 108 1.31 15.17 -0.90
CA ALA A 108 0.47 15.10 -2.09
C ALA A 108 0.80 16.20 -3.11
N GLN A 109 0.95 17.46 -2.66
CA GLN A 109 1.34 18.59 -3.50
C GLN A 109 2.73 18.38 -4.13
N THR A 110 3.70 17.96 -3.33
CA THR A 110 5.08 17.68 -3.80
C THR A 110 5.08 16.61 -4.89
N ILE A 111 4.31 15.53 -4.71
CA ILE A 111 4.22 14.44 -5.69
C ILE A 111 3.43 14.89 -6.93
N SER A 112 2.40 15.72 -6.76
CA SER A 112 1.66 16.30 -7.88
C SER A 112 2.59 17.13 -8.77
N ASP A 113 3.48 17.94 -8.19
CA ASP A 113 4.50 18.69 -8.94
C ASP A 113 5.51 17.76 -9.62
N GLN A 114 6.08 16.79 -8.90
CA GLN A 114 7.05 15.83 -9.46
C GLN A 114 6.48 15.00 -10.61
N THR A 115 5.16 14.78 -10.62
CA THR A 115 4.46 13.97 -11.64
C THR A 115 3.71 14.82 -12.67
N GLN A 116 3.84 16.14 -12.61
CA GLN A 116 3.15 17.09 -13.48
C GLN A 116 1.64 16.85 -13.55
N GLY A 117 1.03 16.65 -12.38
CA GLY A 117 -0.40 16.43 -12.18
C GLY A 117 -0.92 15.04 -12.55
N ALA A 118 -0.03 14.05 -12.78
CA ALA A 118 -0.50 12.67 -12.93
C ALA A 118 -1.02 12.10 -11.61
N PHE A 119 -0.38 12.47 -10.49
CA PHE A 119 -1.02 12.44 -9.18
C PHE A 119 -1.69 13.79 -8.94
N ASP A 120 -2.98 13.78 -8.60
CA ASP A 120 -3.71 14.99 -8.22
C ASP A 120 -4.74 14.64 -7.14
N ALA A 121 -4.47 15.06 -5.91
CA ALA A 121 -5.37 14.83 -4.78
C ALA A 121 -6.69 15.60 -4.91
N THR A 122 -6.89 16.43 -5.93
CA THR A 122 -8.17 17.11 -6.20
C THR A 122 -9.07 16.35 -7.18
N VAL A 123 -8.68 15.17 -7.65
CA VAL A 123 -9.41 14.38 -8.65
C VAL A 123 -10.78 13.86 -8.18
N GLY A 124 -11.11 14.01 -6.89
CA GLY A 124 -12.35 13.53 -6.25
C GLY A 124 -13.65 13.80 -7.03
N PRO A 125 -13.92 15.01 -7.57
CA PRO A 125 -15.12 15.27 -8.36
C PRO A 125 -15.26 14.37 -9.60
N LEU A 126 -14.15 14.00 -10.23
CA LEU A 126 -14.14 13.08 -11.36
C LEU A 126 -14.30 11.63 -10.89
N VAL A 127 -13.61 11.23 -9.82
CA VAL A 127 -13.78 9.90 -9.21
C VAL A 127 -15.25 9.63 -8.85
N ASN A 128 -15.91 10.63 -8.26
CA ASN A 128 -17.33 10.58 -7.95
C ASN A 128 -18.20 10.53 -9.22
N LEU A 129 -17.91 11.39 -10.20
CA LEU A 129 -18.65 11.42 -11.47
C LEU A 129 -18.62 10.05 -12.18
N TRP A 130 -17.51 9.31 -12.06
CA TRP A 130 -17.34 7.98 -12.63
C TRP A 130 -17.86 6.84 -11.73
N GLY A 131 -18.49 7.15 -10.59
CA GLY A 131 -19.12 6.17 -9.69
C GLY A 131 -18.14 5.36 -8.84
N PHE A 132 -16.91 5.84 -8.68
CA PHE A 132 -15.87 5.21 -7.86
C PHE A 132 -15.71 5.85 -6.47
N GLY A 133 -16.40 6.96 -6.23
CA GLY A 133 -16.43 7.65 -4.93
C GLY A 133 -17.62 7.24 -4.04
N PRO A 134 -18.01 8.08 -3.07
CA PRO A 134 -19.16 7.82 -2.19
C PRO A 134 -20.52 7.97 -2.90
N ASP A 135 -20.56 8.62 -4.05
CA ASP A 135 -21.78 8.79 -4.85
C ASP A 135 -22.26 7.44 -5.45
N PRO A 136 -23.56 7.31 -5.80
CA PRO A 136 -24.09 6.08 -6.35
C PRO A 136 -23.32 5.59 -7.59
N ARG A 137 -23.12 4.27 -7.67
CA ARG A 137 -22.49 3.66 -8.85
C ARG A 137 -23.26 3.96 -10.12
N ILE A 138 -22.53 4.27 -11.17
CA ILE A 138 -23.08 4.47 -12.52
C ILE A 138 -22.92 3.20 -13.36
N HIS A 139 -23.78 3.04 -14.36
CA HIS A 139 -23.72 1.94 -15.32
C HIS A 139 -23.30 2.38 -16.73
N ASN A 140 -23.31 3.69 -16.99
CA ASN A 140 -22.94 4.28 -18.26
C ASN A 140 -21.90 5.36 -18.04
N ALA A 141 -20.98 5.51 -18.99
CA ALA A 141 -20.00 6.58 -19.00
C ALA A 141 -20.70 7.97 -18.96
N PRO A 142 -20.19 8.92 -18.16
CA PRO A 142 -20.72 10.28 -18.12
C PRO A 142 -20.56 11.02 -19.45
N ASP A 143 -21.47 11.95 -19.72
CA ASP A 143 -21.40 12.84 -20.87
C ASP A 143 -20.13 13.69 -20.85
N SER A 144 -19.57 13.97 -22.04
CA SER A 144 -18.34 14.78 -22.14
C SER A 144 -18.50 16.17 -21.53
N ALA A 145 -19.68 16.79 -21.68
CA ALA A 145 -19.96 18.10 -21.09
C ALA A 145 -19.88 18.09 -19.55
N LEU A 146 -20.37 17.02 -18.90
CA LEU A 146 -20.26 16.88 -17.44
C LEU A 146 -18.82 16.64 -17.00
N ILE A 147 -18.03 15.91 -17.80
CA ILE A 147 -16.61 15.71 -17.54
C ILE A 147 -15.87 17.05 -17.64
N ASP A 148 -16.12 17.83 -18.69
CA ASP A 148 -15.51 19.15 -18.86
C ASP A 148 -15.90 20.10 -17.71
N GLU A 149 -17.14 20.04 -17.22
CA GLU A 149 -17.58 20.78 -16.03
C GLU A 149 -16.81 20.35 -14.77
N ARG A 150 -16.65 19.04 -14.52
CA ARG A 150 -15.91 18.53 -13.36
C ARG A 150 -14.41 18.77 -13.48
N MET A 151 -13.86 18.80 -14.69
CA MET A 151 -12.46 19.17 -14.93
C MET A 151 -12.14 20.60 -14.44
N GLN A 152 -13.11 21.52 -14.50
CA GLN A 152 -12.96 22.87 -13.95
C GLN A 152 -12.92 22.91 -12.41
N GLN A 153 -13.21 21.78 -11.75
CA GLN A 153 -13.23 21.62 -10.28
C GLN A 153 -12.01 20.88 -9.75
N ILE A 154 -11.03 20.56 -10.61
CA ILE A 154 -9.78 19.90 -10.22
C ILE A 154 -8.55 20.77 -10.57
N GLY A 155 -7.39 20.37 -10.12
CA GLY A 155 -6.12 21.07 -10.29
C GLY A 155 -5.46 21.32 -8.95
N TYR A 156 -4.47 20.50 -8.62
CA TYR A 156 -3.75 20.56 -7.35
C TYR A 156 -3.13 21.94 -7.05
N GLN A 157 -2.77 22.73 -8.07
CA GLN A 157 -2.18 24.06 -7.91
C GLN A 157 -3.13 25.07 -7.24
N ALA A 158 -4.43 24.77 -7.23
CA ALA A 158 -5.44 25.59 -6.59
C ALA A 158 -5.57 25.33 -5.08
N VAL A 159 -4.80 24.40 -4.52
CA VAL A 159 -4.76 24.10 -3.08
C VAL A 159 -3.43 24.54 -2.50
N GLN A 160 -3.48 25.22 -1.36
CA GLN A 160 -2.29 25.63 -0.61
C GLN A 160 -2.29 24.96 0.75
N VAL A 161 -1.09 24.69 1.24
CA VAL A 161 -0.85 24.09 2.55
C VAL A 161 0.24 24.86 3.27
N ARG A 162 0.02 25.08 4.56
CA ARG A 162 1.00 25.65 5.49
C ARG A 162 1.13 24.70 6.66
N GLN A 163 2.36 24.44 7.10
CA GLN A 163 2.62 23.55 8.24
C GLN A 163 2.62 24.29 9.59
N GLN A 164 2.81 25.62 9.61
CA GLN A 164 2.88 26.40 10.84
C GLN A 164 2.16 27.76 10.74
N PRO A 165 1.01 27.97 11.43
CA PRO A 165 0.17 26.90 11.98
C PRO A 165 -0.37 25.98 10.86
N PRO A 166 -0.61 24.69 11.15
CA PRO A 166 -1.10 23.72 10.17
C PRO A 166 -2.46 24.17 9.63
N SER A 167 -2.51 24.50 8.34
CA SER A 167 -3.71 25.05 7.71
C SER A 167 -3.71 24.79 6.21
N LEU A 168 -4.91 24.66 5.64
CA LEU A 168 -5.15 24.49 4.21
C LEU A 168 -5.97 25.65 3.68
N SER A 169 -5.77 26.02 2.42
CA SER A 169 -6.67 26.91 1.69
C SER A 169 -6.85 26.39 0.27
N LYS A 170 -7.91 26.83 -0.41
CA LYS A 170 -8.20 26.42 -1.78
C LYS A 170 -8.92 27.52 -2.54
N GLN A 171 -8.74 27.54 -3.86
CA GLN A 171 -9.65 28.27 -4.73
C GLN A 171 -11.01 27.56 -4.79
N GLN A 172 -12.04 28.30 -5.18
CA GLN A 172 -13.42 27.84 -5.15
C GLN A 172 -13.61 26.51 -5.91
N SER A 173 -14.56 25.71 -5.41
CA SER A 173 -14.99 24.43 -6.00
C SER A 173 -13.98 23.28 -5.99
N ARG A 174 -12.80 23.43 -5.38
CA ARG A 174 -11.87 22.30 -5.19
C ARG A 174 -12.28 21.43 -3.99
N SER A 175 -12.13 20.13 -4.14
CA SER A 175 -12.18 19.17 -3.02
C SER A 175 -10.91 18.35 -3.06
N LEU A 176 -10.51 17.81 -1.90
CA LEU A 176 -9.41 16.88 -1.77
C LEU A 176 -9.96 15.47 -1.54
N ASP A 177 -9.33 14.52 -2.20
CA ASP A 177 -9.45 13.10 -1.98
C ASP A 177 -8.04 12.54 -1.70
N LEU A 178 -7.85 12.04 -0.49
CA LEU A 178 -6.58 11.48 -0.03
C LEU A 178 -6.54 9.95 -0.10
N SER A 179 -7.49 9.32 -0.80
CA SER A 179 -7.60 7.85 -0.88
C SER A 179 -6.36 7.16 -1.47
N ALA A 180 -5.58 7.87 -2.29
CA ALA A 180 -4.35 7.38 -2.92
C ALA A 180 -3.05 7.68 -2.14
N ILE A 181 -3.16 8.07 -0.87
CA ILE A 181 -2.01 8.38 0.00
C ILE A 181 -2.27 8.11 1.49
N ALA A 182 -3.52 8.24 1.95
CA ALA A 182 -3.88 8.13 3.37
C ALA A 182 -3.70 6.72 3.94
N LYS A 183 -3.90 5.67 3.15
CA LYS A 183 -3.63 4.28 3.58
C LYS A 183 -2.14 4.07 3.81
N GLY A 184 -1.31 4.48 2.85
CA GLY A 184 0.14 4.50 3.05
C GLY A 184 0.55 5.30 4.30
N TYR A 185 -0.05 6.47 4.54
CA TYR A 185 0.20 7.23 5.76
C TYR A 185 -0.20 6.49 7.04
N ALA A 186 -1.33 5.76 7.03
CA ALA A 186 -1.73 4.94 8.17
C ALA A 186 -0.77 3.80 8.46
N VAL A 187 -0.26 3.15 7.42
CA VAL A 187 0.81 2.15 7.54
C VAL A 187 2.07 2.77 8.16
N ASP A 188 2.44 3.99 7.72
CA ASP A 188 3.58 4.71 8.30
C ASP A 188 3.38 4.99 9.80
N GLN A 189 2.22 5.52 10.19
CA GLN A 189 1.90 5.83 11.60
C GLN A 189 1.85 4.57 12.49
N LEU A 190 1.33 3.46 11.96
CA LEU A 190 1.33 2.18 12.68
C LEU A 190 2.73 1.61 12.81
N ALA A 191 3.57 1.72 11.79
CA ALA A 191 4.97 1.30 11.91
C ALA A 191 5.74 2.14 12.94
N GLU A 192 5.52 3.46 13.00
CA GLU A 192 6.11 4.31 14.05
C GLU A 192 5.62 3.94 15.46
N LEU A 193 4.34 3.55 15.61
CA LEU A 193 3.80 3.03 16.87
C LEU A 193 4.56 1.78 17.35
N LEU A 194 4.98 0.92 16.42
CA LEU A 194 5.62 -0.37 16.70
C LEU A 194 7.15 -0.28 16.81
N ALA A 195 7.78 0.69 16.15
CA ALA A 195 9.24 0.78 15.99
C ALA A 195 10.02 0.84 17.31
N ASN A 196 9.42 1.37 18.38
CA ASN A 196 10.06 1.46 19.68
C ASN A 196 9.82 0.23 20.57
N GLU A 197 8.96 -0.70 20.15
CA GLU A 197 8.49 -1.82 20.98
C GLU A 197 8.84 -3.19 20.40
N PHE A 198 9.10 -3.28 19.09
CA PHE A 198 9.32 -4.54 18.39
C PHE A 198 10.52 -4.47 17.45
N ASP A 199 11.44 -5.42 17.60
CA ASP A 199 12.62 -5.58 16.72
C ASP A 199 12.27 -6.11 15.32
N GLY A 200 11.04 -6.58 15.13
CA GLY A 200 10.58 -7.09 13.84
C GLY A 200 9.07 -7.00 13.71
N PHE A 201 8.58 -6.43 12.61
CA PHE A 201 7.16 -6.38 12.31
C PHE A 201 6.86 -6.26 10.83
N MET A 202 5.61 -6.54 10.48
CA MET A 202 5.00 -6.26 9.20
C MET A 202 3.63 -5.63 9.47
N VAL A 203 3.45 -4.40 9.04
CA VAL A 203 2.15 -3.73 9.01
C VAL A 203 1.58 -3.85 7.60
N GLU A 204 0.33 -4.27 7.49
CA GLU A 204 -0.43 -4.26 6.24
C GLU A 204 -1.79 -3.60 6.46
N VAL A 205 -2.17 -2.67 5.58
CA VAL A 205 -3.51 -2.06 5.53
C VAL A 205 -3.93 -1.98 4.08
N GLY A 206 -4.96 -2.71 3.67
CA GLY A 206 -5.55 -2.59 2.33
C GLY A 206 -4.63 -2.90 1.14
N GLY A 207 -3.55 -3.63 1.35
CA GLY A 207 -2.52 -3.98 0.36
C GLY A 207 -1.21 -3.19 0.52
N GLU A 208 -1.23 -2.06 1.21
CA GLU A 208 -0.05 -1.27 1.53
C GLU A 208 0.67 -1.84 2.75
N LEU A 209 2.01 -1.90 2.69
CA LEU A 209 2.85 -2.64 3.64
C LEU A 209 4.00 -1.78 4.15
N ARG A 210 4.41 -1.97 5.42
CA ARG A 210 5.71 -1.54 5.93
C ARG A 210 6.32 -2.62 6.79
N LEU A 211 7.58 -2.94 6.49
CA LEU A 211 8.34 -4.01 7.11
C LEU A 211 9.47 -3.40 7.93
N HIS A 212 9.80 -4.07 9.04
CA HIS A 212 10.97 -3.77 9.84
C HIS A 212 11.56 -5.07 10.41
N GLY A 213 12.89 -5.13 10.45
CA GLY A 213 13.64 -6.24 11.03
C GLY A 213 13.35 -7.58 10.36
N ASN A 214 13.55 -8.66 11.11
CA ASN A 214 13.43 -10.03 10.63
C ASN A 214 12.46 -10.85 11.48
N LYS A 215 11.95 -11.95 10.92
CA LYS A 215 11.21 -12.99 11.67
C LYS A 215 12.17 -13.76 12.59
N PRO A 216 11.65 -14.53 13.57
CA PRO A 216 12.45 -15.41 14.40
C PRO A 216 13.43 -16.28 13.60
N GLY A 217 14.66 -16.36 14.10
CA GLY A 217 15.78 -17.02 13.43
C GLY A 217 16.37 -16.23 12.25
N ASP A 218 16.32 -14.89 12.33
CA ASP A 218 16.90 -13.96 11.38
C ASP A 218 16.39 -14.12 9.93
N LYS A 219 15.15 -14.60 9.78
CA LYS A 219 14.56 -14.87 8.47
C LYS A 219 13.92 -13.60 7.92
N PRO A 220 14.26 -13.15 6.70
CA PRO A 220 13.67 -11.95 6.13
C PRO A 220 12.16 -12.10 5.89
N TRP A 221 11.45 -10.99 5.97
CA TRP A 221 10.08 -10.88 5.47
C TRP A 221 10.10 -11.05 3.95
N ARG A 222 9.24 -11.95 3.45
CA ARG A 222 9.08 -12.22 2.02
C ARG A 222 7.69 -11.81 1.60
N ILE A 223 7.61 -10.96 0.58
CA ILE A 223 6.37 -10.44 0.04
C ILE A 223 6.21 -10.95 -1.40
N ALA A 224 5.02 -11.43 -1.71
CA ALA A 224 4.68 -11.85 -3.07
C ALA A 224 4.02 -10.68 -3.81
N ILE A 225 4.53 -10.36 -4.99
CA ILE A 225 3.82 -9.57 -5.99
C ILE A 225 2.91 -10.53 -6.76
N GLU A 226 1.61 -10.27 -6.74
CA GLU A 226 0.61 -11.12 -7.42
C GLU A 226 0.56 -10.84 -8.93
N ARG A 227 0.20 -11.87 -9.70
CA ARG A 227 -0.25 -11.70 -11.07
C ARG A 227 -1.60 -10.97 -11.07
N PRO A 228 -1.78 -9.94 -11.90
CA PRO A 228 -3.04 -9.20 -11.99
C PRO A 228 -4.09 -9.94 -12.84
N ASP A 229 -4.29 -11.23 -12.56
CA ASP A 229 -5.28 -12.10 -13.21
C ASP A 229 -6.59 -12.08 -12.40
N VAL A 230 -7.71 -11.81 -13.08
CA VAL A 230 -9.04 -11.82 -12.43
C VAL A 230 -9.35 -13.24 -11.93
N GLY A 231 -9.59 -13.37 -10.62
CA GLY A 231 -10.00 -14.63 -9.99
C GLY A 231 -8.87 -15.64 -9.72
N SER A 232 -7.59 -15.28 -9.96
CA SER A 232 -6.46 -16.14 -9.63
C SER A 232 -5.40 -15.38 -8.82
N ARG A 233 -4.93 -15.96 -7.70
CA ARG A 233 -3.84 -15.42 -6.87
C ARG A 233 -2.50 -16.06 -7.23
N LYS A 234 -2.18 -16.09 -8.51
CA LYS A 234 -0.89 -16.63 -8.96
C LYS A 234 0.22 -15.67 -8.55
N LEU A 235 1.35 -16.24 -8.14
CA LEU A 235 2.54 -15.47 -7.81
C LEU A 235 3.21 -14.97 -9.10
N GLN A 236 3.53 -13.68 -9.15
CA GLN A 236 4.38 -13.12 -10.20
C GLN A 236 5.84 -13.10 -9.75
N GLN A 237 6.10 -12.53 -8.57
CA GLN A 237 7.47 -12.34 -8.07
C GLN A 237 7.53 -12.44 -6.53
N VAL A 238 8.67 -12.85 -5.98
CA VAL A 238 8.97 -12.74 -4.54
C VAL A 238 10.03 -11.67 -4.33
N ILE A 239 9.77 -10.77 -3.38
CA ILE A 239 10.69 -9.71 -2.99
C ILE A 239 11.02 -9.75 -1.50
N GLU A 240 12.24 -9.34 -1.18
CA GLU A 240 12.71 -9.08 0.19
C GLU A 240 13.16 -7.62 0.25
N VAL A 241 12.36 -6.75 0.89
CA VAL A 241 12.58 -5.29 0.88
C VAL A 241 13.28 -4.75 2.13
N GLY A 242 13.51 -5.58 3.14
CA GLY A 242 14.06 -5.15 4.43
C GLY A 242 13.20 -4.08 5.09
N ASP A 243 13.85 -3.07 5.67
CA ASP A 243 13.20 -1.95 6.38
C ASP A 243 12.64 -0.90 5.41
N ASN A 244 11.65 -1.29 4.62
CA ASN A 244 10.97 -0.43 3.66
C ASN A 244 9.46 -0.68 3.64
N ALA A 245 8.75 0.27 3.04
CA ALA A 245 7.37 0.14 2.68
C ALA A 245 7.17 -0.31 1.23
N ILE A 246 5.99 -0.87 0.96
CA ILE A 246 5.55 -1.32 -0.35
C ILE A 246 4.11 -0.85 -0.55
N ALA A 247 3.83 -0.21 -1.67
CA ALA A 247 2.46 0.05 -2.11
C ALA A 247 2.25 -0.47 -3.52
N THR A 248 1.03 -0.94 -3.81
CA THR A 248 0.70 -1.49 -5.13
C THR A 248 -0.63 -0.94 -5.64
N SER A 249 -0.60 -0.24 -6.77
CA SER A 249 -1.79 0.18 -7.50
C SER A 249 -2.06 -0.79 -8.65
N GLY A 250 -3.31 -1.18 -8.86
CA GLY A 250 -3.68 -2.17 -9.86
C GLY A 250 -5.05 -1.92 -10.48
N ASP A 251 -5.16 -2.12 -11.78
CA ASP A 251 -6.42 -1.96 -12.54
C ASP A 251 -7.31 -3.22 -12.47
N TYR A 252 -6.83 -4.31 -11.87
CA TYR A 252 -7.47 -5.62 -12.01
C TYR A 252 -8.65 -5.90 -11.05
N ARG A 253 -8.79 -5.15 -9.95
CA ARG A 253 -9.79 -5.44 -8.88
C ARG A 253 -11.09 -4.62 -8.99
N ASN A 254 -11.00 -3.32 -9.28
CA ASN A 254 -12.14 -2.40 -9.29
C ASN A 254 -12.35 -1.82 -10.70
N TYR A 255 -13.42 -2.24 -11.36
CA TYR A 255 -13.81 -1.80 -12.70
C TYR A 255 -15.33 -1.96 -12.92
N PHE A 256 -15.86 -1.29 -13.94
CA PHE A 256 -17.14 -1.65 -14.56
C PHE A 256 -16.96 -1.84 -16.07
N GLU A 257 -17.92 -2.48 -16.71
CA GLU A 257 -17.88 -2.77 -18.15
C GLU A 257 -19.12 -2.18 -18.83
N GLN A 258 -18.91 -1.50 -19.95
CA GLN A 258 -19.97 -1.00 -20.83
C GLN A 258 -19.58 -1.30 -22.28
N ASP A 259 -20.47 -1.95 -23.03
CA ASP A 259 -20.28 -2.29 -24.45
C ASP A 259 -18.97 -3.05 -24.74
N GLY A 260 -18.54 -3.92 -23.82
CA GLY A 260 -17.28 -4.68 -23.91
C GLY A 260 -16.03 -3.87 -23.53
N VAL A 261 -16.18 -2.61 -23.11
CA VAL A 261 -15.08 -1.74 -22.67
C VAL A 261 -15.04 -1.71 -21.15
N ARG A 262 -13.89 -2.10 -20.60
CA ARG A 262 -13.59 -2.03 -19.17
C ARG A 262 -13.12 -0.63 -18.77
N PHE A 263 -13.73 -0.06 -17.74
CA PHE A 263 -13.36 1.22 -17.15
C PHE A 263 -12.73 1.01 -15.77
N SER A 264 -11.47 1.43 -15.65
CA SER A 264 -10.71 1.45 -14.39
C SER A 264 -11.24 2.49 -13.41
N HIS A 265 -10.99 2.29 -12.12
CA HIS A 265 -11.20 3.31 -11.09
C HIS A 265 -10.11 4.40 -11.09
N THR A 266 -8.98 4.19 -11.77
CA THR A 266 -7.92 5.19 -11.89
C THR A 266 -8.28 6.19 -12.99
N ILE A 267 -8.51 7.44 -12.60
CA ILE A 267 -8.84 8.56 -13.51
C ILE A 267 -7.56 9.32 -13.86
N ASP A 268 -7.35 9.59 -15.15
CA ASP A 268 -6.31 10.51 -15.62
C ASP A 268 -6.77 11.96 -15.43
N PRO A 269 -6.15 12.76 -14.54
CA PRO A 269 -6.55 14.13 -14.26
C PRO A 269 -6.40 15.07 -15.46
N LYS A 270 -5.67 14.70 -16.51
CA LYS A 270 -5.53 15.51 -17.74
C LYS A 270 -6.68 15.33 -18.71
N THR A 271 -7.33 14.16 -18.68
CA THR A 271 -8.43 13.84 -19.59
C THR A 271 -9.79 13.80 -18.91
N GLY A 272 -9.81 13.63 -17.57
CA GLY A 272 -11.02 13.44 -16.79
C GLY A 272 -11.65 12.07 -16.98
N ARG A 273 -10.90 11.09 -17.50
CA ARG A 273 -11.40 9.76 -17.89
C ARG A 273 -10.56 8.64 -17.27
N PRO A 274 -11.14 7.44 -17.10
CA PRO A 274 -10.38 6.25 -16.77
C PRO A 274 -9.23 6.00 -17.73
N ILE A 275 -8.09 5.57 -17.19
CA ILE A 275 -6.92 5.13 -17.97
C ILE A 275 -7.28 4.00 -18.93
N ARG A 276 -6.58 3.92 -20.07
CA ARG A 276 -6.85 2.94 -21.16
C ARG A 276 -5.62 2.16 -21.64
N HIS A 277 -4.45 2.38 -21.04
CA HIS A 277 -3.22 1.68 -21.43
C HIS A 277 -3.16 0.26 -20.86
N ARG A 278 -2.15 -0.51 -21.28
CA ARG A 278 -2.00 -1.94 -20.94
C ARG A 278 -1.37 -2.21 -19.57
N LEU A 279 -0.88 -1.18 -18.86
CA LEU A 279 -0.34 -1.32 -17.51
C LEU A 279 -1.40 -1.89 -16.56
N ALA A 280 -1.10 -3.01 -15.90
CA ALA A 280 -2.03 -3.75 -15.06
C ALA A 280 -1.76 -3.56 -13.56
N SER A 281 -0.50 -3.41 -13.18
CA SER A 281 -0.07 -3.21 -11.80
C SER A 281 1.23 -2.41 -11.74
N VAL A 282 1.36 -1.60 -10.70
CA VAL A 282 2.60 -0.92 -10.31
C VAL A 282 2.84 -1.16 -8.84
N THR A 283 4.04 -1.63 -8.49
CA THR A 283 4.51 -1.81 -7.12
C THR A 283 5.68 -0.86 -6.87
N VAL A 284 5.61 -0.05 -5.82
CA VAL A 284 6.67 0.90 -5.42
C VAL A 284 7.24 0.48 -4.07
N VAL A 285 8.57 0.53 -3.94
CA VAL A 285 9.30 0.33 -2.68
C VAL A 285 9.97 1.64 -2.27
N ASP A 286 9.62 2.15 -1.09
CA ASP A 286 10.11 3.42 -0.54
C ASP A 286 10.15 3.33 1.01
N PRO A 287 11.03 4.07 1.72
CA PRO A 287 10.99 4.13 3.17
C PRO A 287 9.66 4.66 3.76
N SER A 288 8.94 5.53 3.03
CA SER A 288 7.60 6.00 3.39
C SER A 288 6.54 5.30 2.55
N CYS A 289 5.60 4.66 3.23
CA CYS A 289 4.46 4.01 2.60
C CYS A 289 3.50 5.03 1.97
N ALA A 290 3.29 6.20 2.59
CA ALA A 290 2.50 7.28 2.00
C ALA A 290 3.07 7.73 0.64
N ARG A 291 4.40 7.87 0.57
CA ARG A 291 5.11 8.24 -0.67
C ARG A 291 4.99 7.12 -1.71
N ALA A 292 5.19 5.86 -1.30
CA ALA A 292 5.03 4.71 -2.19
C ALA A 292 3.61 4.63 -2.79
N ASP A 293 2.57 4.81 -1.98
CA ASP A 293 1.15 4.74 -2.36
C ASP A 293 0.79 5.79 -3.42
N ALA A 294 1.19 7.03 -3.17
CA ALA A 294 0.98 8.14 -4.09
C ALA A 294 1.74 7.94 -5.42
N PHE A 295 2.99 7.49 -5.39
CA PHE A 295 3.73 7.21 -6.61
C PHE A 295 3.19 5.99 -7.37
N ALA A 296 2.74 4.93 -6.69
CA ALA A 296 2.13 3.78 -7.35
C ALA A 296 0.92 4.23 -8.18
N THR A 297 0.10 5.12 -7.62
CA THR A 297 -1.05 5.72 -8.31
C THR A 297 -0.60 6.62 -9.47
N ALA A 298 0.39 7.50 -9.25
CA ALA A 298 0.92 8.37 -10.30
C ALA A 298 1.46 7.60 -11.51
N MET A 299 2.22 6.54 -11.25
CA MET A 299 2.77 5.67 -12.29
C MET A 299 1.68 4.89 -13.01
N MET A 300 0.62 4.48 -12.28
CA MET A 300 -0.57 3.89 -12.90
C MET A 300 -1.28 4.86 -13.83
N VAL A 301 -1.32 6.17 -13.52
CA VAL A 301 -1.88 7.19 -14.43
C VAL A 301 -0.99 7.44 -15.65
N LEU A 302 0.34 7.49 -15.46
CA LEU A 302 1.30 7.78 -16.53
C LEU A 302 1.43 6.66 -17.56
N GLY A 303 1.14 5.41 -17.16
CA GLY A 303 1.41 4.23 -17.96
C GLY A 303 2.88 3.79 -17.87
N ASP A 304 3.18 2.65 -18.49
CA ASP A 304 4.45 1.96 -18.28
C ASP A 304 5.67 2.67 -18.89
N GLU A 305 5.54 3.31 -20.06
CA GLU A 305 6.67 4.02 -20.69
C GLU A 305 7.04 5.31 -19.96
N LYS A 306 6.07 6.23 -19.80
CA LYS A 306 6.29 7.51 -19.12
C LYS A 306 6.54 7.31 -17.63
N GLY A 307 5.84 6.35 -17.01
CA GLY A 307 6.03 6.01 -15.61
C GLY A 307 7.43 5.46 -15.35
N LEU A 308 7.91 4.51 -16.16
CA LEU A 308 9.27 3.98 -16.00
C LEU A 308 10.35 5.05 -16.19
N ALA A 309 10.17 5.94 -17.17
CA ALA A 309 11.09 7.05 -17.41
C ALA A 309 11.16 8.00 -16.21
N LEU A 310 10.02 8.48 -15.73
CA LEU A 310 9.96 9.37 -14.57
C LEU A 310 10.45 8.69 -13.29
N ALA A 311 10.07 7.44 -13.05
CA ALA A 311 10.53 6.68 -11.89
C ALA A 311 12.05 6.52 -11.88
N THR A 312 12.66 6.31 -13.05
CA THR A 312 14.11 6.22 -13.19
C THR A 312 14.78 7.58 -12.93
N GLU A 313 14.22 8.67 -13.47
CA GLU A 313 14.71 10.04 -13.25
C GLU A 313 14.68 10.42 -11.76
N LEU A 314 13.59 10.09 -11.07
CA LEU A 314 13.41 10.34 -9.64
C LEU A 314 14.13 9.35 -8.72
N GLY A 315 14.82 8.33 -9.28
CA GLY A 315 15.52 7.31 -8.51
C GLY A 315 14.60 6.40 -7.68
N LEU A 316 13.34 6.25 -8.08
CA LEU A 316 12.36 5.41 -7.39
C LEU A 316 12.61 3.92 -7.66
N ASN A 317 12.24 3.07 -6.71
CA ASN A 317 12.23 1.63 -6.90
C ASN A 317 10.82 1.19 -7.31
N VAL A 318 10.63 0.89 -8.60
CA VAL A 318 9.29 0.59 -9.14
C VAL A 318 9.32 -0.64 -10.02
N PHE A 319 8.29 -1.49 -9.87
CA PHE A 319 8.04 -2.68 -10.67
C PHE A 319 6.67 -2.58 -11.34
N PHE A 320 6.63 -2.80 -12.64
CA PHE A 320 5.47 -2.67 -13.51
C PHE A 320 5.12 -4.04 -14.08
N ILE A 321 3.84 -4.37 -14.10
CA ILE A 321 3.29 -5.52 -14.82
C ILE A 321 2.39 -5.00 -15.93
N VAL A 322 2.76 -5.27 -17.18
CA VAL A 322 2.09 -4.77 -18.38
C VAL A 322 1.42 -5.93 -19.13
N LYS A 323 0.14 -5.78 -19.50
CA LYS A 323 -0.56 -6.76 -20.35
C LYS A 323 0.11 -6.82 -21.73
N SER A 324 0.32 -8.03 -22.22
CA SER A 324 0.76 -8.32 -23.58
C SER A 324 -0.15 -9.37 -24.22
N ASP A 325 0.01 -9.61 -25.51
CA ASP A 325 -0.83 -10.57 -26.24
C ASP A 325 -0.54 -12.03 -25.78
N GLU A 326 0.62 -12.27 -25.17
CA GLU A 326 1.05 -13.57 -24.63
C GLU A 326 0.90 -13.67 -23.10
N GLY A 327 0.32 -12.66 -22.44
CA GLY A 327 0.11 -12.62 -20.99
C GLY A 327 0.60 -11.32 -20.38
N PHE A 328 1.71 -11.36 -19.63
CA PHE A 328 2.26 -10.19 -18.93
C PHE A 328 3.76 -10.04 -19.17
N VAL A 329 4.19 -8.78 -19.29
CA VAL A 329 5.60 -8.37 -19.36
C VAL A 329 5.92 -7.58 -18.11
N GLU A 330 7.06 -7.90 -17.50
CA GLU A 330 7.61 -7.18 -16.37
C GLU A 330 8.53 -6.06 -16.86
N LYS A 331 8.44 -4.89 -16.24
CA LYS A 331 9.42 -3.81 -16.38
C LYS A 331 9.74 -3.28 -14.99
N HIS A 332 10.96 -2.84 -14.74
CA HIS A 332 11.29 -2.25 -13.44
C HIS A 332 12.41 -1.22 -13.57
N THR A 333 12.50 -0.32 -12.59
CA THR A 333 13.64 0.59 -12.49
C THR A 333 14.90 -0.19 -12.07
N PRO A 334 16.11 0.33 -12.37
CA PRO A 334 17.36 -0.33 -11.95
C PRO A 334 17.43 -0.53 -10.43
N GLY A 335 16.95 0.44 -9.64
CA GLY A 335 16.96 0.37 -8.18
C GLY A 335 16.08 -0.73 -7.59
N PHE A 336 15.08 -1.22 -8.32
CA PHE A 336 14.19 -2.28 -7.86
C PHE A 336 14.85 -3.67 -7.89
N GLU A 337 15.84 -3.88 -8.78
CA GLU A 337 16.44 -5.20 -9.03
C GLU A 337 17.01 -5.85 -7.77
N ARG A 338 17.54 -5.05 -6.83
CA ARG A 338 18.08 -5.53 -5.54
C ARG A 338 17.07 -6.24 -4.65
N PHE A 339 15.77 -6.01 -4.85
CA PHE A 339 14.71 -6.62 -4.05
C PHE A 339 14.21 -7.94 -4.61
N ILE A 340 14.46 -8.21 -5.90
CA ILE A 340 14.02 -9.42 -6.58
C ILE A 340 14.80 -10.63 -6.05
N LYS A 341 14.09 -11.70 -5.70
CA LYS A 341 14.68 -12.98 -5.34
C LYS A 341 14.24 -14.04 -6.32
N SER A 342 15.19 -14.87 -6.76
CA SER A 342 14.88 -16.06 -7.54
C SER A 342 13.92 -16.96 -6.75
N PRO A 343 12.84 -17.48 -7.36
CA PRO A 343 12.03 -18.51 -6.73
C PRO A 343 12.91 -19.76 -6.52
N ASN A 344 13.25 -20.04 -5.27
CA ASN A 344 13.88 -21.30 -4.87
C ASN A 344 12.86 -22.43 -4.82
#